data_AF-A0A2G9SC41-F1
#
_entry.id   AF-A0A2G9SC41-F1
#
_cell.length_a   1.000
_cell.length_b   1.000
_cell.length_c   1.000
_cell.angle_alpha   90.00
_cell.angle_beta   90.00
_cell.angle_gamma   90.00
#
_symmetry.space_group_name_H-M   'P 1'
#
loop_
_entity.id
_entity.type
_entity.pdbx_description
1 polymer ?
#
loop_
_entity_poly.entity_id
_entity_poly.type
_entity_poly.pdbx_seq_one_letter_code
_entity_poly.pdbx_strand_id
1 'polypeptide(L)'
;MGLSALDAEDSSVPAIFCRYPYILTFPTKVNYLHFDGVIKTNDAKLQAQQVLMMNRMQGIGETPRIPLLHLKVRRDHLLEDTLHKLSIMEDCDLRKELLVEFHGETSVDPRSALTEFFLNVGEKMVHPDYGLFACTDPMLPVWFPSHALAEKKKYYYYGVLCGLAIFNQWVMYMPFPLALFKKLLGKKTTLDDLKELQRTLGKSLQIILDAKDDAVEALELYFTVRNWS
;
A
#
# COMPACT_ATOMS: atom_id res chain seq x y z
N MET A 1 3.21 -42.39 8.20
CA MET A 1 4.67 -42.47 7.97
C MET A 1 4.93 -42.04 6.54
N GLY A 2 5.70 -40.98 6.33
CA GLY A 2 6.01 -40.48 4.99
C GLY A 2 6.30 -38.99 4.96
N LEU A 3 7.29 -38.57 5.75
CA LEU A 3 8.02 -37.32 5.51
C LEU A 3 8.95 -37.58 4.32
N SER A 4 8.70 -36.92 3.19
CA SER A 4 9.65 -36.73 2.07
C SER A 4 8.94 -35.79 1.07
N ALA A 5 9.47 -34.66 0.61
CA ALA A 5 10.85 -34.26 0.48
C ALA A 5 11.04 -32.83 1.02
N LEU A 6 11.95 -32.70 1.97
CA LEU A 6 12.71 -31.46 2.16
C LEU A 6 13.78 -31.50 1.08
N ASP A 7 13.56 -30.76 0.00
CA ASP A 7 14.65 -30.39 -0.91
C ASP A 7 15.60 -29.48 -0.12
N ALA A 8 16.71 -30.08 0.26
CA ALA A 8 17.86 -29.40 0.81
C ALA A 8 18.67 -28.82 -0.35
N GLU A 9 18.69 -27.49 -0.44
CA GLU A 9 19.85 -26.66 -0.81
C GLU A 9 19.43 -25.19 -0.75
N ASP A 10 19.74 -24.50 0.35
CA ASP A 10 20.48 -23.25 0.21
C ASP A 10 21.17 -22.82 1.51
N SER A 11 22.46 -22.53 1.38
CA SER A 11 23.35 -22.13 2.46
C SER A 11 23.07 -20.69 2.94
N SER A 12 23.13 -20.48 4.25
CA SER A 12 23.30 -19.18 4.93
C SER A 12 22.19 -18.11 4.88
N VAL A 13 21.00 -18.38 4.36
CA VAL A 13 19.90 -17.41 4.48
C VAL A 13 19.30 -17.47 5.90
N PRO A 14 19.42 -16.42 6.73
CA PRO A 14 18.84 -16.43 8.07
C PRO A 14 17.33 -16.66 7.99
N ALA A 15 16.81 -17.50 8.90
CA ALA A 15 15.39 -17.79 8.96
C ALA A 15 14.59 -16.49 9.15
N ILE A 16 13.84 -16.08 8.13
CA ILE A 16 12.98 -14.89 8.20
C ILE A 16 11.66 -15.29 8.85
N PHE A 17 11.59 -15.17 10.19
CA PHE A 17 10.40 -15.54 10.97
C PHE A 17 9.10 -14.88 10.50
N CYS A 18 9.18 -13.68 9.89
CA CYS A 18 8.04 -12.98 9.31
C CYS A 18 7.34 -13.76 8.18
N ARG A 19 7.99 -14.77 7.57
CA ARG A 19 7.39 -15.63 6.54
C ARG A 19 6.38 -16.63 7.10
N TYR A 20 6.41 -16.90 8.40
CA TYR A 20 5.61 -17.95 9.02
C TYR A 20 4.49 -17.34 9.87
N PRO A 21 3.22 -17.38 9.43
CA PRO A 21 2.08 -16.78 10.16
C PRO A 21 1.84 -17.37 11.55
N TYR A 22 2.25 -18.62 11.76
CA TYR A 22 2.14 -19.31 13.05
C TYR A 22 3.22 -18.91 14.05
N ILE A 23 4.31 -18.28 13.60
CA ILE A 23 5.39 -17.79 14.49
C ILE A 23 5.05 -16.38 14.97
N LEU A 24 4.68 -15.49 14.04
CA LEU A 24 4.32 -14.10 14.34
C LEU A 24 2.91 -13.81 13.81
N THR A 25 2.03 -13.34 14.68
CA THR A 25 0.72 -12.81 14.29
C THR A 25 0.89 -11.54 13.45
N PHE A 26 -0.14 -11.15 12.69
CA PHE A 26 -0.08 -9.93 11.88
C PHE A 26 0.26 -8.66 12.69
N PRO A 27 -0.37 -8.38 13.85
CA PRO A 27 0.02 -7.23 14.67
C PRO A 27 1.49 -7.27 15.10
N THR A 28 2.01 -8.45 15.43
CA THR A 28 3.43 -8.62 15.80
C THR A 28 4.36 -8.33 14.64
N LYS A 29 4.01 -8.72 13.41
CA LYS A 29 4.81 -8.41 12.21
C LYS A 29 4.84 -6.91 11.92
N VAL A 30 3.71 -6.22 12.08
CA VAL A 30 3.64 -4.75 11.92
C VAL A 30 4.52 -4.06 12.97
N ASN A 31 4.43 -4.47 14.24
CA ASN A 31 5.27 -3.93 15.30
C ASN A 31 6.76 -4.21 15.06
N TYR A 32 7.11 -5.42 14.62
CA TYR A 32 8.49 -5.77 14.27
C TYR A 32 9.04 -4.86 13.17
N LEU A 33 8.29 -4.65 12.09
CA LEU A 33 8.68 -3.74 11.01
C LEU A 33 8.93 -2.32 11.52
N HIS A 34 8.07 -1.83 12.41
CA HIS A 34 8.23 -0.52 13.04
C HIS A 34 9.51 -0.46 13.90
N PHE A 35 9.73 -1.44 14.78
CA PHE A 35 10.92 -1.47 15.64
C PHE A 35 12.22 -1.58 14.84
N ASP A 36 12.25 -2.40 13.79
CA ASP A 36 13.40 -2.47 12.87
C ASP A 36 13.68 -1.11 12.23
N GLY A 37 12.63 -0.37 11.83
CA GLY A 37 12.73 0.99 11.35
C GLY A 37 13.30 1.98 12.38
N VAL A 38 12.82 1.92 13.63
CA VAL A 38 13.29 2.76 14.74
C VAL A 38 14.77 2.51 15.03
N ILE A 39 15.20 1.24 15.09
CA ILE A 39 16.60 0.87 15.35
C ILE A 39 17.50 1.44 14.25
N LYS A 40 17.17 1.19 12.98
CA LYS A 40 17.95 1.69 11.83
C LYS A 40 18.01 3.22 11.79
N THR A 41 16.91 3.88 12.13
CA THR A 41 16.85 5.34 12.20
C THR A 41 17.75 5.87 13.31
N ASN A 42 17.76 5.23 14.49
CA ASN A 42 18.62 5.60 15.61
C ASN A 42 20.10 5.40 15.29
N ASP A 43 20.47 4.29 14.67
CA ASP A 43 21.85 4.04 14.23
C ASP A 43 22.31 5.12 13.25
N ALA A 44 21.47 5.46 12.28
CA ALA A 44 21.77 6.52 11.32
C ALA A 44 21.84 7.92 11.97
N LYS A 45 21.01 8.19 12.99
CA LYS A 45 21.09 9.43 13.79
C LYS A 45 22.41 9.52 14.56
N LEU A 46 22.86 8.41 15.14
CA LEU A 46 24.13 8.34 15.86
C LEU A 46 25.32 8.59 14.92
N GLN A 47 25.31 7.95 13.74
CA GLN A 47 26.31 8.18 12.70
C GLN A 47 26.32 9.65 12.23
N ALA A 48 25.14 10.24 12.00
CA ALA A 48 25.03 11.65 11.66
C ALA A 48 25.62 12.54 12.77
N GLN A 49 25.32 12.28 14.05
CA GLN A 49 25.91 13.04 15.16
C GLN A 49 27.44 12.95 15.20
N GLN A 50 28.01 11.78 14.94
CA GLN A 50 29.46 11.58 14.87
C GLN A 50 30.08 12.39 13.72
N VAL A 51 29.48 12.36 12.52
CA VAL A 51 29.93 13.16 11.37
C VAL A 51 29.82 14.66 11.65
N LEU A 52 28.73 15.11 12.26
CA LEU A 52 28.57 16.52 12.63
C LEU A 52 29.66 16.97 13.62
N MET A 53 29.98 16.13 14.60
CA MET A 53 31.05 16.41 15.56
C MET A 53 32.42 16.49 14.85
N MET A 54 32.70 15.57 13.94
CA MET A 54 33.93 15.55 13.14
C MET A 54 34.04 16.79 12.23
N ASN A 55 32.97 17.16 11.53
CA ASN A 55 32.91 18.35 10.69
C ASN A 55 33.20 19.62 11.50
N ARG A 56 32.57 19.76 12.68
CA ARG A 56 32.84 20.89 13.60
C ARG A 56 34.30 20.93 14.05
N MET A 57 34.89 19.78 14.39
CA MET A 57 36.30 19.69 14.80
C MET A 57 37.26 20.10 13.68
N GLN A 58 36.89 19.85 12.43
CA GLN A 58 37.68 20.20 11.24
C GLN A 58 37.37 21.59 10.68
N GLY A 59 36.48 22.36 11.32
CA GLY A 59 36.04 23.67 10.83
C GLY A 59 35.17 23.60 9.57
N ILE A 60 34.65 22.42 9.21
CA ILE A 60 33.75 22.20 8.08
C ILE A 60 32.33 22.52 8.53
N GLY A 61 31.67 23.47 7.86
CA GLY A 61 30.32 23.92 8.17
C GLY A 61 29.19 23.02 7.66
N GLU A 62 29.51 21.89 7.04
CA GLU A 62 28.52 20.98 6.46
C GLU A 62 27.80 20.17 7.54
N THR A 63 26.47 20.13 7.45
CA THR A 63 25.64 19.28 8.30
C THR A 63 25.31 17.96 7.58
N PRO A 64 25.37 16.82 8.28
CA PRO A 64 25.03 15.51 7.72
C PRO A 64 23.55 15.44 7.36
N ARG A 65 23.22 14.56 6.40
CA ARG A 65 21.83 14.33 5.99
C ARG A 65 21.05 13.69 7.13
N ILE A 66 19.86 14.21 7.39
CA ILE A 66 18.93 13.66 8.38
C ILE A 66 18.44 12.29 7.87
N PRO A 67 18.43 11.23 8.69
CA PRO A 67 18.04 9.89 8.27
C PRO A 67 16.51 9.71 8.23
N LEU A 68 15.83 10.67 7.63
CA LEU A 68 14.39 10.69 7.42
C LEU A 68 14.10 10.71 5.93
N LEU A 69 12.95 10.16 5.56
CA LEU A 69 12.39 10.41 4.25
C LEU A 69 11.68 11.77 4.27
N HIS A 70 12.35 12.81 3.78
CA HIS A 70 11.76 14.14 3.70
C HIS A 70 10.99 14.33 2.39
N LEU A 71 9.67 14.48 2.49
CA LEU A 71 8.75 14.74 1.41
C LEU A 71 8.22 16.18 1.50
N LYS A 72 8.79 17.07 0.69
CA LYS A 72 8.35 18.46 0.58
C LYS A 72 7.38 18.61 -0.58
N VAL A 73 6.15 19.04 -0.32
CA VAL A 73 5.05 19.03 -1.29
C VAL A 73 4.27 20.35 -1.27
N ARG A 74 3.72 20.75 -2.41
CA ARG A 74 2.80 21.90 -2.53
C ARG A 74 1.36 21.40 -2.45
N ARG A 75 0.48 22.10 -1.72
CA ARG A 75 -0.94 21.72 -1.56
C ARG A 75 -1.65 21.53 -2.91
N ASP A 76 -1.43 22.47 -3.82
CA ASP A 76 -2.06 22.49 -5.14
C ASP A 76 -1.52 21.40 -6.08
N HIS A 77 -0.29 20.93 -5.86
CA HIS A 77 0.40 19.94 -6.70
C HIS A 77 0.73 18.66 -5.92
N LEU A 78 -0.08 18.35 -4.90
CA LEU A 78 0.21 17.30 -3.91
C LEU A 78 0.57 15.96 -4.55
N LEU A 79 -0.24 15.47 -5.51
CA LEU A 79 0.00 14.19 -6.15
C LEU A 79 1.23 14.21 -7.07
N GLU A 80 1.41 15.28 -7.84
CA GLU A 80 2.53 15.42 -8.78
C GLU A 80 3.86 15.45 -8.03
N ASP A 81 3.97 16.30 -7.00
CA ASP A 81 5.17 16.42 -6.18
C ASP A 81 5.48 15.09 -5.46
N THR A 82 4.45 14.43 -4.93
CA THR A 82 4.59 13.12 -4.27
C THR A 82 5.09 12.06 -5.24
N LEU A 83 4.44 11.89 -6.40
CA LEU A 83 4.81 10.87 -7.37
C LEU A 83 6.18 11.13 -7.99
N HIS A 84 6.52 12.41 -8.23
CA HIS A 84 7.85 12.79 -8.67
C HIS A 84 8.90 12.39 -7.63
N LYS A 85 8.66 12.69 -6.35
CA LYS A 85 9.58 12.31 -5.27
C LYS A 85 9.73 10.80 -5.15
N LEU A 86 8.63 10.04 -5.19
CA LEU A 86 8.66 8.58 -5.20
C LEU A 86 9.39 8.00 -6.42
N SER A 87 9.47 8.73 -7.54
CA SER A 87 10.13 8.27 -8.75
C SER A 87 11.66 8.29 -8.69
N ILE A 88 12.23 9.09 -7.79
CA ILE A 88 13.68 9.28 -7.65
C ILE A 88 14.23 8.68 -6.35
N MET A 89 13.38 8.05 -5.54
CA MET A 89 13.77 7.44 -4.28
C MET A 89 14.33 6.03 -4.47
N GLU A 90 15.23 5.65 -3.58
CA GLU A 90 15.74 4.28 -3.50
C GLU A 90 14.91 3.43 -2.54
N ASP A 91 14.95 2.11 -2.71
CA ASP A 91 14.24 1.16 -1.83
C ASP A 91 14.65 1.30 -0.35
N CYS A 92 15.88 1.76 -0.09
CA CYS A 92 16.37 2.00 1.26
C CYS A 92 15.70 3.22 1.92
N ASP A 93 15.23 4.19 1.13
CA ASP A 93 14.55 5.39 1.63
C ASP A 93 13.12 5.08 2.09
N LEU A 94 12.47 4.09 1.47
CA LEU A 94 11.11 3.67 1.81
C LEU A 94 10.99 3.02 3.21
N ARG A 95 12.13 2.71 3.85
CA ARG A 95 12.21 2.18 5.21
C ARG A 95 12.67 3.23 6.23
N LYS A 96 12.64 4.51 5.86
CA LYS A 96 12.91 5.63 6.77
C LYS A 96 11.59 6.23 7.26
N GLU A 97 11.63 6.79 8.46
CA GLU A 97 10.51 7.57 9.00
C GLU A 97 10.20 8.75 8.05
N LEU A 98 8.93 8.90 7.68
CA LEU A 98 8.44 9.90 6.74
C LEU A 98 8.23 11.22 7.47
N LEU A 99 8.83 12.28 6.95
CA LEU A 99 8.59 13.66 7.33
C LEU A 99 7.94 14.37 6.14
N VAL A 100 6.72 14.88 6.32
CA VAL A 100 6.03 15.68 5.30
C VAL A 100 6.10 17.15 5.67
N GLU A 101 6.51 17.99 4.71
CA GLU A 101 6.54 19.44 4.84
C GLU A 101 5.73 20.07 3.70
N PHE A 102 4.70 20.84 4.04
CA PHE A 102 3.97 21.63 3.04
C PHE A 102 4.74 22.91 2.73
N HIS A 103 4.92 23.21 1.44
CA HIS A 103 5.71 24.35 1.00
C HIS A 103 5.17 25.68 1.55
N GLY A 104 6.01 26.42 2.27
CA GLY A 104 5.64 27.72 2.85
C GLY A 104 4.92 27.61 4.21
N GLU A 105 4.75 26.41 4.74
CA GLU A 105 4.11 26.16 6.02
C GLU A 105 5.10 25.62 7.05
N THR A 106 5.21 26.31 8.18
CA THR A 106 5.90 25.77 9.34
C THR A 106 4.92 24.86 10.07
N SER A 107 4.96 23.56 9.79
CA SER A 107 4.14 22.60 10.53
C SER A 107 4.55 22.61 12.00
N VAL A 108 3.62 22.98 12.89
CA VAL A 108 3.85 22.96 14.34
C VAL A 108 4.01 21.53 14.86
N ASP A 109 3.32 20.57 14.22
CA ASP A 109 3.39 19.15 14.53
C ASP A 109 3.59 18.30 13.25
N PRO A 110 4.72 17.58 13.13
CA PRO A 110 4.94 16.63 12.04
C PRO A 110 3.85 15.56 11.88
N ARG A 111 3.20 15.14 12.97
CA ARG A 111 2.10 14.16 12.91
C ARG A 111 0.85 14.73 12.26
N SER A 112 0.56 16.01 12.49
CA SER A 112 -0.56 16.69 11.82
C SER A 112 -0.34 16.75 10.31
N ALA A 113 0.87 17.12 9.87
CA ALA A 113 1.22 17.12 8.45
C ALA A 113 1.10 15.74 7.80
N LEU A 114 1.52 14.67 8.50
CA LEU A 114 1.35 13.28 8.05
C LEU A 114 -0.13 12.88 7.94
N THR A 115 -0.95 13.24 8.93
CA THR A 115 -2.39 12.97 8.93
C THR A 115 -3.04 13.57 7.69
N GLU A 116 -2.80 14.86 7.50
CA GLU A 116 -3.35 15.62 6.38
C GLU A 116 -2.85 15.07 5.03
N PHE A 117 -1.57 14.73 4.95
CA PHE A 117 -0.98 14.16 3.76
C PHE A 117 -1.63 12.84 3.34
N PHE A 118 -1.70 11.85 4.24
CA PHE A 118 -2.26 10.54 3.89
C PHE A 118 -3.76 10.59 3.61
N LEU A 119 -4.49 11.47 4.29
CA LEU A 119 -5.91 11.72 3.99
C LEU A 119 -6.07 12.26 2.57
N ASN A 120 -5.42 13.39 2.25
CA ASN A 120 -5.59 14.05 0.97
C ASN A 120 -5.03 13.24 -0.20
N VAL A 121 -3.88 12.56 -0.04
CA VAL A 121 -3.33 11.70 -1.09
C VAL A 121 -4.23 10.50 -1.33
N GLY A 122 -4.69 9.85 -0.26
CA GLY A 122 -5.62 8.72 -0.34
C GLY A 122 -6.89 9.11 -1.10
N GLU A 123 -7.58 10.16 -0.66
CA GLU A 123 -8.81 10.67 -1.28
C GLU A 123 -8.60 11.08 -2.75
N LYS A 124 -7.56 11.87 -3.05
CA LYS A 124 -7.31 12.32 -4.42
C LYS A 124 -6.94 11.17 -5.37
N MET A 125 -6.19 10.16 -4.91
CA MET A 125 -5.78 9.04 -5.77
C MET A 125 -6.91 8.04 -6.04
N VAL A 126 -7.87 7.89 -5.12
CA VAL A 126 -9.04 7.02 -5.31
C VAL A 126 -10.20 7.72 -6.01
N HIS A 127 -10.13 9.04 -6.15
CA HIS A 127 -11.14 9.82 -6.87
C HIS A 127 -11.22 9.38 -8.35
N PRO A 128 -12.43 9.19 -8.91
CA PRO A 128 -12.61 8.76 -10.30
C PRO A 128 -11.88 9.65 -11.31
N ASP A 129 -11.86 10.97 -11.08
CA ASP A 129 -11.18 11.94 -11.97
C ASP A 129 -9.67 11.69 -12.09
N TYR A 130 -9.05 11.08 -11.08
CA TYR A 130 -7.63 10.73 -11.16
C TYR A 130 -7.37 9.52 -12.06
N GLY A 131 -8.38 8.69 -12.28
CA GLY A 131 -8.36 7.61 -13.26
C GLY A 131 -7.62 6.33 -12.84
N LEU A 132 -7.14 6.22 -11.59
CA LEU A 132 -6.58 4.95 -11.10
C LEU A 132 -7.68 3.90 -10.89
N PHE A 133 -8.79 4.30 -10.29
CA PHE A 133 -9.87 3.42 -9.88
C PHE A 133 -11.19 3.93 -10.42
N ALA A 134 -12.09 3.00 -10.70
CA ALA A 134 -13.46 3.28 -11.10
C ALA A 134 -14.40 3.10 -9.91
N CYS A 135 -15.42 3.93 -9.87
CA CYS A 135 -16.51 3.87 -8.91
C CYS A 135 -17.82 4.00 -9.68
N THR A 136 -18.74 3.07 -9.48
CA THR A 136 -20.05 3.08 -10.17
C THR A 136 -21.11 3.87 -9.39
N ASP A 137 -20.92 4.02 -8.09
CA ASP A 137 -21.79 4.74 -7.15
C ASP A 137 -20.91 5.20 -5.98
N PRO A 138 -20.96 6.48 -5.54
CA PRO A 138 -20.19 6.98 -4.39
C PRO A 138 -20.35 6.16 -3.10
N MET A 139 -21.45 5.42 -2.95
CA MET A 139 -21.72 4.54 -1.80
C MET A 139 -21.14 3.13 -1.95
N LEU A 140 -20.50 2.81 -3.07
CA LEU A 140 -19.88 1.52 -3.35
C LEU A 140 -18.35 1.60 -3.28
N PRO A 141 -17.69 0.47 -2.93
CA PRO A 141 -16.24 0.39 -2.96
C PRO A 141 -15.67 0.70 -4.35
N VAL A 142 -14.50 1.33 -4.38
CA VAL A 142 -13.77 1.57 -5.63
C VAL A 142 -13.07 0.30 -6.11
N TRP A 143 -12.89 0.17 -7.43
CA TRP A 143 -12.22 -0.98 -8.02
C TRP A 143 -11.36 -0.60 -9.23
N PHE A 144 -10.54 -1.54 -9.69
CA PHE A 144 -9.75 -1.36 -10.90
C PHE A 144 -10.67 -1.30 -12.12
N PRO A 145 -10.48 -0.33 -13.03
CA PRO A 145 -11.27 -0.25 -14.26
C PRO A 145 -10.96 -1.44 -15.18
N SER A 146 -11.95 -1.86 -15.97
CA SER A 146 -11.81 -2.93 -16.98
C SER A 146 -10.75 -2.60 -18.03
N HIS A 147 -10.56 -1.31 -18.30
CA HIS A 147 -9.57 -0.77 -19.21
C HIS A 147 -8.64 0.18 -18.45
N ALA A 148 -7.34 0.08 -18.67
CA ALA A 148 -6.38 0.94 -17.99
C ALA A 148 -6.57 2.40 -18.44
N LEU A 149 -7.08 3.24 -17.54
CA LEU A 149 -7.23 4.69 -17.73
C LEU A 149 -5.97 5.45 -17.33
N ALA A 150 -5.11 4.82 -16.50
CA ALA A 150 -3.89 5.39 -15.98
C ALA A 150 -2.67 4.50 -16.29
N GLU A 151 -1.50 5.12 -16.34
CA GLU A 151 -0.23 4.41 -16.48
C GLU A 151 -0.02 3.38 -15.36
N LYS A 152 0.45 2.19 -15.74
CA LYS A 152 0.72 1.08 -14.81
C LYS A 152 1.60 1.51 -13.61
N LYS A 153 2.54 2.43 -13.83
CA LYS A 153 3.46 2.93 -12.81
C LYS A 153 2.73 3.67 -11.68
N LYS A 154 1.60 4.32 -11.95
CA LYS A 154 0.80 5.02 -10.93
C LYS A 154 0.20 4.05 -9.90
N TYR A 155 -0.20 2.84 -10.32
CA TYR A 155 -0.64 1.79 -9.41
C TYR A 155 0.49 1.29 -8.50
N TYR A 156 1.71 1.18 -9.05
CA TYR A 156 2.89 0.86 -8.25
C TYR A 156 3.11 1.90 -7.15
N TYR A 157 3.06 3.20 -7.49
CA TYR A 157 3.22 4.26 -6.51
C TYR A 157 2.10 4.31 -5.46
N TYR A 158 0.85 4.02 -5.86
CA TYR A 158 -0.24 3.84 -4.89
C TYR A 158 0.09 2.72 -3.88
N GLY A 159 0.62 1.58 -4.35
CA GLY A 159 1.10 0.51 -3.49
C GLY A 159 2.26 0.91 -2.57
N VAL A 160 3.21 1.71 -3.09
CA VAL A 160 4.31 2.28 -2.29
C VAL A 160 3.76 3.18 -1.19
N LEU A 161 2.77 4.03 -1.48
CA LEU A 161 2.11 4.89 -0.49
C LEU A 161 1.38 4.07 0.59
N CYS A 162 0.68 3.00 0.21
CA CYS A 162 0.11 2.06 1.19
C CYS A 162 1.21 1.47 2.10
N GLY A 163 2.34 1.07 1.52
CA GLY A 163 3.49 0.55 2.27
C GLY A 163 4.08 1.57 3.22
N LEU A 164 4.24 2.83 2.78
CA LEU A 164 4.70 3.95 3.60
C LEU A 164 3.73 4.24 4.74
N ALA A 165 2.42 4.20 4.50
CA ALA A 165 1.41 4.37 5.54
C ALA A 165 1.55 3.27 6.62
N ILE A 166 1.64 2.00 6.21
CA ILE A 166 1.82 0.87 7.15
C ILE A 166 3.12 1.02 7.94
N PHE A 167 4.23 1.37 7.27
CA PHE A 167 5.54 1.53 7.92
C PHE A 167 5.53 2.64 8.97
N ASN A 168 4.90 3.77 8.65
CA ASN A 168 4.80 4.93 9.53
C ASN A 168 3.61 4.85 10.52
N GLN A 169 2.96 3.68 10.64
CA GLN A 169 1.80 3.44 11.52
C GLN A 169 0.62 4.39 11.27
N TRP A 170 0.42 4.76 10.00
CA TRP A 170 -0.71 5.57 9.54
C TRP A 170 -1.75 4.72 8.80
N VAL A 171 -3.01 5.16 8.88
CA VAL A 171 -4.11 4.59 8.12
C VAL A 171 -4.40 5.51 6.94
N MET A 172 -4.22 4.99 5.73
CA MET A 172 -4.60 5.69 4.50
C MET A 172 -6.05 5.35 4.15
N TYR A 173 -6.78 6.34 3.62
CA TYR A 173 -8.14 6.12 3.12
C TYR A 173 -8.12 5.14 1.93
N MET A 174 -8.76 3.98 2.11
CA MET A 174 -8.79 2.89 1.14
C MET A 174 -10.21 2.28 1.06
N PRO A 175 -11.13 2.87 0.27
CA PRO A 175 -12.51 2.42 0.14
C PRO A 175 -12.62 1.19 -0.78
N PHE A 176 -11.81 0.15 -0.53
CA PHE A 176 -11.75 -1.07 -1.33
C PHE A 176 -12.50 -2.21 -0.63
N PRO A 177 -13.10 -3.15 -1.40
CA PRO A 177 -13.74 -4.31 -0.84
C PRO A 177 -12.72 -5.31 -0.29
N LEU A 178 -13.18 -6.27 0.52
CA LEU A 178 -12.34 -7.33 1.08
C LEU A 178 -11.58 -8.12 0.00
N ALA A 179 -12.15 -8.20 -1.20
CA ALA A 179 -11.56 -8.82 -2.38
C ALA A 179 -10.13 -8.33 -2.68
N LEU A 180 -9.85 -7.03 -2.51
CA LEU A 180 -8.51 -6.46 -2.75
C LEU A 180 -7.49 -7.12 -1.82
N PHE A 181 -7.79 -7.14 -0.52
CA PHE A 181 -6.88 -7.65 0.50
C PHE A 181 -6.69 -9.16 0.38
N LYS A 182 -7.74 -9.91 0.00
CA LYS A 182 -7.61 -11.33 -0.34
C LYS A 182 -6.64 -11.53 -1.51
N LYS A 183 -6.76 -10.74 -2.58
CA LYS A 183 -5.85 -10.80 -3.74
C LYS A 183 -4.40 -10.48 -3.35
N LEU A 184 -4.16 -9.45 -2.54
CA LEU A 184 -2.83 -9.11 -2.04
C LEU A 184 -2.20 -10.23 -1.20
N LEU A 185 -3.02 -10.99 -0.47
CA LEU A 185 -2.60 -12.14 0.33
C LEU A 185 -2.56 -13.46 -0.44
N GLY A 186 -2.82 -13.46 -1.75
CA GLY A 186 -2.89 -14.68 -2.56
C GLY A 186 -4.05 -15.62 -2.17
N LYS A 187 -5.08 -15.11 -1.50
CA LYS A 187 -6.29 -15.87 -1.16
C LYS A 187 -7.29 -15.87 -2.31
N LYS A 188 -8.00 -16.98 -2.51
CA LYS A 188 -9.10 -17.07 -3.48
C LYS A 188 -10.24 -16.15 -3.07
N THR A 189 -10.80 -15.45 -4.04
CA THR A 189 -12.02 -14.66 -3.88
C THR A 189 -13.25 -15.54 -4.08
N THR A 190 -14.37 -15.16 -3.47
CA THR A 190 -15.64 -15.88 -3.50
C THR A 190 -16.75 -15.03 -4.13
N LEU A 191 -17.92 -15.63 -4.34
CA LEU A 191 -19.11 -14.90 -4.80
C LEU A 191 -19.53 -13.79 -3.82
N ASP A 192 -19.29 -13.96 -2.52
CA ASP A 192 -19.59 -12.92 -1.53
C ASP A 192 -18.69 -11.69 -1.68
N ASP A 193 -17.44 -11.87 -2.08
CA ASP A 193 -16.54 -10.75 -2.40
C ASP A 193 -17.08 -9.95 -3.60
N LEU A 194 -17.69 -10.64 -4.58
CA LEU A 194 -18.33 -9.97 -5.71
C LEU A 194 -19.62 -9.26 -5.31
N LYS A 195 -20.39 -9.79 -4.35
CA LYS A 195 -21.60 -9.11 -3.82
C LYS A 195 -21.24 -7.80 -3.11
N GLU A 196 -20.11 -7.74 -2.43
CA GLU A 196 -19.61 -6.51 -1.80
C GLU A 196 -19.30 -5.43 -2.85
N LEU A 197 -18.64 -5.83 -3.94
CA LEU A 197 -18.25 -4.93 -5.02
C LEU A 197 -19.42 -4.53 -5.92
N GLN A 198 -20.24 -5.50 -6.35
CA GLN A 198 -21.38 -5.33 -7.23
C GLN A 198 -22.55 -6.20 -6.75
N ARG A 199 -23.40 -5.61 -5.90
CA ARG A 199 -24.54 -6.31 -5.29
C ARG A 199 -25.47 -6.94 -6.32
N THR A 200 -25.79 -6.21 -7.40
CA THR A 200 -26.74 -6.70 -8.43
C THR A 200 -26.21 -7.94 -9.12
N LEU A 201 -24.98 -7.88 -9.65
CA LEU A 201 -24.34 -9.02 -10.32
C LEU A 201 -24.18 -10.21 -9.37
N GLY A 202 -23.66 -9.95 -8.16
CA GLY A 202 -23.47 -11.00 -7.17
C GLY A 202 -24.78 -11.69 -6.76
N LYS A 203 -25.90 -10.94 -6.68
CA LYS A 203 -27.22 -11.52 -6.44
C LYS A 203 -27.73 -12.33 -7.62
N SER A 204 -27.58 -11.84 -8.85
CA SER A 204 -27.98 -12.58 -10.06
C SER A 204 -27.23 -13.92 -10.17
N LEU A 205 -25.92 -13.92 -9.93
CA LEU A 205 -25.13 -15.14 -9.93
C LEU A 205 -25.50 -16.08 -8.77
N GLN A 206 -25.87 -15.54 -7.61
CA GLN A 206 -26.36 -16.35 -6.50
C GLN A 206 -27.70 -17.03 -6.85
N ILE A 207 -28.61 -16.32 -7.52
CA ILE A 207 -29.88 -16.91 -7.99
C ILE A 207 -29.62 -18.07 -8.95
N ILE A 208 -28.68 -17.90 -9.89
CA ILE A 208 -28.30 -18.98 -10.82
C ILE A 208 -27.69 -20.16 -10.06
N LEU A 209 -26.85 -19.89 -9.05
CA LEU A 209 -26.22 -20.94 -8.24
C LEU A 209 -27.23 -21.73 -7.39
N ASP A 210 -28.29 -21.09 -6.91
CA ASP A 210 -29.31 -21.70 -6.05
C ASP A 210 -30.49 -22.29 -6.84
N ALA A 211 -30.55 -22.04 -8.15
CA ALA A 211 -31.62 -22.52 -9.01
C ALA A 211 -31.51 -24.03 -9.29
N LYS A 212 -32.66 -24.66 -9.60
CA LYS A 212 -32.70 -26.04 -10.09
C LYS A 212 -32.27 -26.11 -11.55
N ASP A 213 -31.76 -27.26 -11.98
CA ASP A 213 -31.25 -27.50 -13.34
C ASP A 213 -32.23 -27.05 -14.42
N ASP A 214 -33.51 -27.45 -14.37
CA ASP A 214 -34.55 -27.05 -15.34
C ASP A 214 -34.68 -25.52 -15.49
N ALA A 215 -34.54 -24.78 -14.38
CA ALA A 215 -34.64 -23.33 -14.37
C ALA A 215 -33.37 -22.67 -14.92
N VAL A 216 -32.21 -23.28 -14.74
CA VAL A 216 -30.93 -22.81 -15.30
C VAL A 216 -30.88 -23.07 -16.81
N GLU A 217 -31.35 -24.23 -17.27
CA GLU A 217 -31.45 -24.57 -18.68
C GLU A 217 -32.34 -23.57 -19.44
N ALA A 218 -33.47 -23.16 -18.82
CA ALA A 218 -34.37 -22.16 -19.38
C ALA A 218 -33.75 -20.75 -19.53
N LEU A 219 -32.61 -20.46 -18.89
CA LEU A 219 -31.91 -19.18 -19.06
C LEU A 219 -31.07 -19.11 -20.34
N GLU A 220 -30.84 -20.25 -21.02
CA GLU A 220 -30.07 -20.36 -22.27
C GLU A 220 -28.71 -19.62 -22.22
N LEU A 221 -28.04 -19.68 -21.06
CA LEU A 221 -26.76 -19.01 -20.85
C LEU A 221 -25.62 -19.79 -21.50
N TYR A 222 -24.63 -19.06 -21.98
CA TYR A 222 -23.39 -19.61 -22.54
C TYR A 222 -22.21 -19.25 -21.64
N PHE A 223 -21.12 -20.02 -21.71
CA PHE A 223 -19.85 -19.73 -21.02
C PHE A 223 -19.08 -18.58 -21.69
N THR A 224 -19.76 -17.46 -21.96
CA THR A 224 -19.21 -16.25 -22.56
C THR A 224 -19.70 -15.05 -21.77
N VAL A 225 -18.77 -14.28 -21.23
CA VAL A 225 -19.05 -13.00 -20.57
C VAL A 225 -18.63 -11.90 -21.52
N ARG A 226 -19.52 -10.95 -21.81
CA ARG A 226 -19.15 -9.73 -22.55
C ARG A 226 -18.57 -8.73 -21.56
N ASN A 227 -17.44 -8.12 -21.90
CA ASN A 227 -16.80 -7.09 -21.07
C ASN A 227 -17.78 -5.94 -20.80
N TRP A 228 -17.74 -5.45 -19.57
CA TRP A 228 -18.58 -4.37 -19.08
C TRP A 228 -17.85 -3.06 -19.41
N SER A 229 -18.55 -2.13 -20.07
CA SER A 229 -18.13 -0.74 -20.27
C SER A 229 -18.10 0.01 -18.94
#